data_AF-A0A353A0K5-F1
#
_entry.id   AF-A0A353A0K5-F1
#
_cell.length_a   1.000
_cell.length_b   1.000
_cell.length_c   1.000
_cell.angle_alpha   90.00
_cell.angle_beta   90.00
_cell.angle_gamma   90.00
#
_symmetry.space_group_name_H-M   'P 1'
#
loop_
_entity.id
_entity.type
_entity.pdbx_description
1 polymer ?
#
loop_
_entity_poly.entity_id
_entity_poly.type
_entity_poly.pdbx_seq_one_letter_code
_entity_poly.pdbx_strand_id
1 'polypeptide(L)'
;MWTAALLDAEQGGYLYVKRFKMEATARHQNYLGENPGNRLLLLTDTPYPHLLVTMGGTDSFRAPIDMEAEEFVGVKSFKARGKRVTTFAVERVEELDPTRQPESDADASTPADAEEPAPGDADEGQSDTDQEESQQDVLDEMTGQLHMFDE
;
A
#
# COMPACT_ATOMS: atom_id res chain seq x y z
N MET A 1 -4.34 4.75 -6.91
CA MET A 1 -5.67 5.02 -6.28
C MET A 1 -5.66 6.49 -5.94
N TRP A 2 -6.64 7.32 -6.32
CA TRP A 2 -6.53 8.76 -6.08
C TRP A 2 -7.19 9.17 -4.76
N THR A 3 -6.54 10.08 -4.04
CA THR A 3 -7.07 10.78 -2.88
C THR A 3 -7.06 12.28 -3.18
N ALA A 4 -8.21 12.93 -3.05
CA ALA A 4 -8.33 14.38 -3.20
C ALA A 4 -8.88 15.01 -1.91
N ALA A 5 -8.22 16.07 -1.47
CA ALA A 5 -8.68 16.98 -0.41
C ALA A 5 -9.06 18.32 -1.04
N LEU A 6 -10.31 18.73 -0.89
CA LEU A 6 -10.86 19.93 -1.53
C LEU A 6 -11.80 20.70 -0.61
N LEU A 7 -11.88 22.01 -0.82
CA LEU A 7 -12.87 22.87 -0.19
C LEU A 7 -14.12 22.93 -1.07
N ASP A 8 -15.26 22.57 -0.50
CA ASP A 8 -16.53 22.51 -1.21
C ASP A 8 -17.32 23.81 -1.04
N ALA A 9 -17.42 24.60 -2.11
CA ALA A 9 -18.02 25.92 -2.09
C ALA A 9 -19.53 25.90 -1.85
N GLU A 10 -20.23 24.85 -2.28
CA GLU A 10 -21.67 24.72 -2.04
C GLU A 10 -21.97 24.54 -0.55
N GLN A 11 -20.98 24.10 0.21
CA GLN A 11 -21.15 23.71 1.60
C GLN A 11 -20.25 24.49 2.53
N GLY A 12 -20.24 25.80 2.31
CA GLY A 12 -19.58 26.75 3.20
C GLY A 12 -18.06 26.77 3.06
N GLY A 13 -17.50 26.15 2.01
CA GLY A 13 -16.06 26.06 1.83
C GLY A 13 -15.40 25.09 2.80
N TYR A 14 -16.13 24.11 3.33
CA TYR A 14 -15.58 23.12 4.26
C TYR A 14 -14.72 22.09 3.54
N LEU A 15 -13.77 21.51 4.29
CA LEU A 15 -12.87 20.49 3.77
C LEU A 15 -13.58 19.13 3.62
N TYR A 16 -13.50 18.58 2.41
CA TYR A 16 -13.92 17.23 2.07
C TYR A 16 -12.73 16.43 1.53
N VAL A 17 -12.66 15.17 1.94
CA VAL A 17 -11.70 14.19 1.41
C VAL A 17 -12.45 13.08 0.71
N LYS A 18 -11.97 12.67 -0.47
CA LYS A 18 -12.50 11.52 -1.20
C LYS A 18 -11.40 10.68 -1.82
N ARG A 19 -11.65 9.37 -1.85
CA ARG A 19 -10.84 8.39 -2.57
C ARG A 19 -11.61 7.88 -3.79
N PHE A 20 -10.97 7.84 -4.96
CA PHE A 20 -11.62 7.41 -6.20
C PHE A 20 -10.64 6.85 -7.23
N LYS A 21 -11.15 6.05 -8.17
CA LYS A 21 -10.43 5.65 -9.38
C LYS A 21 -10.89 6.53 -10.53
N MET A 22 -9.97 6.99 -11.38
CA MET A 22 -10.32 7.61 -12.64
C MET A 22 -10.75 6.54 -13.63
N GLU A 23 -11.68 6.87 -14.52
CA GLU A 23 -12.10 5.98 -15.60
C GLU A 23 -11.11 6.08 -16.76
N ALA A 24 -10.82 4.97 -17.43
CA ALA A 24 -9.96 4.96 -18.62
C ALA A 24 -10.75 5.43 -19.86
N THR A 25 -11.06 6.72 -19.92
CA THR A 25 -11.82 7.34 -21.01
C THR A 25 -11.06 8.51 -21.62
N ALA A 26 -11.23 8.72 -22.92
CA ALA A 26 -10.68 9.87 -23.64
C ALA A 26 -11.39 11.19 -23.29
N ARG A 27 -12.53 11.14 -22.58
CA ARG A 27 -13.24 12.35 -22.14
C ARG A 27 -12.56 12.96 -20.92
N HIS A 28 -12.51 14.30 -20.89
CA HIS A 28 -12.06 15.04 -19.72
C HIS A 28 -12.94 14.69 -18.51
N GLN A 29 -12.30 14.26 -17.42
CA GLN A 29 -12.97 13.92 -16.18
C GLN A 29 -12.75 15.01 -15.15
N ASN A 30 -13.84 15.56 -14.64
CA ASN A 30 -13.80 16.55 -13.57
C ASN A 30 -14.08 15.86 -12.23
N TYR A 31 -13.06 15.80 -11.38
CA TYR A 31 -13.15 15.27 -10.02
C TYR A 31 -13.35 16.35 -8.96
N LEU A 32 -13.39 17.64 -9.30
CA LEU A 32 -13.72 18.71 -8.35
C LEU A 32 -15.22 18.97 -8.24
N GLY A 33 -16.02 18.43 -9.16
CA GLY A 33 -17.45 18.70 -9.25
C GLY A 33 -17.74 19.88 -10.17
N GLU A 34 -19.02 20.23 -10.31
CA GLU A 34 -19.47 21.22 -11.30
C GLU A 34 -19.32 22.67 -10.83
N ASN A 35 -19.23 22.90 -9.52
CA ASN A 35 -19.12 24.24 -8.97
C ASN A 35 -17.68 24.79 -9.16
N PRO A 36 -17.48 25.88 -9.92
CA PRO A 36 -16.16 26.46 -10.15
C PRO A 36 -15.53 27.09 -8.90
N GLY A 37 -16.32 27.30 -7.84
CA GLY A 37 -15.85 27.75 -6.54
C GLY A 37 -15.12 26.67 -5.73
N ASN A 38 -15.24 25.40 -6.11
CA ASN A 38 -14.53 24.32 -5.43
C ASN A 38 -13.02 24.48 -5.60
N ARG A 39 -12.27 24.40 -4.49
CA ARG A 39 -10.81 24.59 -4.50
C ARG A 39 -10.11 23.30 -4.12
N LEU A 40 -9.23 22.82 -4.99
CA LEU A 40 -8.35 21.71 -4.69
C LEU A 40 -7.27 22.17 -3.71
N LEU A 41 -7.03 21.41 -2.65
CA LEU A 41 -5.91 21.62 -1.74
C LEU A 41 -4.80 20.59 -1.95
N LEU A 42 -5.18 19.32 -2.13
CA LEU A 42 -4.23 18.23 -2.35
C LEU A 42 -4.85 17.18 -3.28
N LEU A 43 -4.05 16.67 -4.22
CA LEU A 43 -4.34 15.47 -4.99
C LEU A 43 -3.10 14.58 -4.96
N THR A 44 -3.28 13.32 -4.56
CA THR A 44 -2.21 12.33 -4.45
C THR A 44 -2.69 10.96 -4.89
N ASP A 45 -1.82 10.15 -5.46
CA ASP A 45 -2.05 8.75 -5.80
C ASP A 45 -1.38 7.76 -4.84
N THR A 46 -0.77 8.27 -3.77
CA THR A 46 -0.18 7.49 -2.67
C THR A 46 -1.20 6.48 -2.11
N PRO A 47 -0.82 5.22 -1.89
CA PRO A 47 -1.74 4.16 -1.48
C PRO A 47 -2.36 4.40 -0.10
N TYR A 48 -1.54 4.82 0.86
CA TYR A 48 -1.92 5.13 2.25
C TYR A 48 -1.56 6.59 2.58
N PRO A 49 -2.25 7.58 2.00
CA PRO A 49 -1.87 8.97 2.21
C PRO A 49 -2.22 9.39 3.64
N HIS A 50 -1.19 9.86 4.35
CA HIS A 50 -1.31 10.43 5.68
C HIS A 50 -1.43 11.95 5.55
N LEU A 51 -2.55 12.51 6.03
CA LEU A 51 -2.90 13.91 5.80
C LEU A 51 -2.84 14.70 7.10
N LEU A 52 -2.13 15.83 7.06
CA LEU A 52 -2.12 16.84 8.11
C LEU A 52 -2.90 18.08 7.67
N VAL A 53 -4.02 18.34 8.33
CA VAL A 53 -4.90 19.47 8.04
C VAL A 53 -4.64 20.59 9.04
N THR A 54 -4.07 21.70 8.57
CA THR A 54 -3.86 22.89 9.39
C THR A 54 -5.05 23.84 9.29
N MET A 55 -5.59 24.24 10.45
CA MET A 55 -6.71 25.18 10.52
C MET A 55 -6.27 26.60 10.17
N GLY A 56 -7.17 27.39 9.60
CA GLY A 56 -6.92 28.75 9.14
C GLY A 56 -7.90 29.76 9.69
N GLY A 57 -7.66 31.04 9.36
CA GLY A 57 -8.55 32.15 9.72
C GLY A 57 -8.82 32.23 11.22
N THR A 58 -10.11 32.35 11.59
CA THR A 58 -10.56 32.42 12.99
C THR A 58 -10.23 31.14 13.76
N ASP A 59 -10.10 30.00 13.10
CA ASP A 59 -9.85 28.70 13.72
C ASP A 59 -8.35 28.32 13.75
N SER A 60 -7.45 29.23 13.34
CA SER A 60 -5.99 28.98 13.27
C SER A 60 -5.34 28.59 14.60
N PHE A 61 -5.97 28.90 15.74
CA PHE A 61 -5.49 28.52 17.07
C PHE A 61 -5.73 27.04 17.41
N ARG A 62 -6.53 26.33 16.61
CA ARG A 62 -6.86 24.93 16.85
C ARG A 62 -5.71 24.03 16.42
N ALA A 63 -5.58 22.89 17.11
CA ALA A 63 -4.63 21.87 16.72
C ALA A 63 -4.93 21.35 15.30
N PRO A 64 -3.89 21.03 14.50
CA PRO A 64 -4.07 20.36 13.22
C PRO A 64 -4.81 19.02 13.39
N ILE A 65 -5.54 18.62 12.36
CA ILE A 65 -6.13 17.27 12.30
C ILE A 65 -5.16 16.37 11.54
N ASP A 66 -4.70 15.34 12.22
CA ASP A 66 -3.93 14.24 11.66
C ASP A 66 -4.90 13.10 11.28
N MET A 67 -4.82 12.59 10.04
CA MET A 67 -5.66 11.47 9.59
C MET A 67 -5.07 10.65 8.45
N GLU A 68 -5.31 9.34 8.47
CA GLU A 68 -5.12 8.46 7.32
C GLU A 68 -6.34 8.50 6.40
N ALA A 69 -6.14 8.82 5.12
CA ALA A 69 -7.26 8.97 4.19
C ALA A 69 -7.99 7.64 3.93
N GLU A 70 -7.29 6.51 4.00
CA GLU A 70 -7.87 5.19 3.79
C GLU A 70 -8.90 4.81 4.84
N GLU A 71 -8.53 4.93 6.11
CA GLU A 71 -9.41 4.67 7.24
C GLU A 71 -10.56 5.69 7.28
N PHE A 72 -10.27 6.94 6.93
CA PHE A 72 -11.25 8.01 6.98
C PHE A 72 -12.40 7.83 5.98
N VAL A 73 -12.10 7.48 4.72
CA VAL A 73 -13.09 7.38 3.65
C VAL A 73 -12.80 6.21 2.70
N GLY A 74 -13.78 5.31 2.53
CA GLY A 74 -13.69 4.25 1.53
C GLY A 74 -13.70 4.78 0.09
N VAL A 75 -13.38 3.92 -0.88
CA VAL A 75 -13.39 4.27 -2.30
C VAL A 75 -14.80 4.63 -2.77
N LYS A 76 -14.91 5.77 -3.46
CA LYS A 76 -16.14 6.30 -4.07
C LYS A 76 -15.94 6.55 -5.57
N SER A 77 -17.01 6.93 -6.25
CA SER A 77 -16.93 7.46 -7.62
C SER A 77 -16.16 8.79 -7.64
N PHE A 78 -15.47 9.09 -8.73
CA PHE A 78 -14.81 10.40 -8.92
C PHE A 78 -15.80 11.57 -8.89
N LYS A 79 -17.07 11.32 -9.24
CA LYS A 79 -18.18 12.30 -9.15
C LYS A 79 -18.75 12.45 -7.74
N ALA A 80 -18.43 11.53 -6.84
CA ALA A 80 -18.89 11.64 -5.47
C ALA A 80 -18.18 12.80 -4.78
N ARG A 81 -18.83 13.33 -3.76
CA ARG A 81 -18.37 14.51 -3.03
C ARG A 81 -17.25 14.23 -2.03
N GLY A 82 -17.31 13.08 -1.35
CA GLY A 82 -16.40 12.70 -0.27
C GLY A 82 -17.02 12.80 1.11
N LYS A 83 -16.18 12.66 2.14
CA LYS A 83 -16.53 12.78 3.54
C LYS A 83 -16.02 14.11 4.10
N ARG A 84 -16.86 14.81 4.86
CA ARG A 84 -16.49 16.07 5.50
C ARG A 84 -15.48 15.82 6.61
N VAL A 85 -14.35 16.51 6.56
CA VAL A 85 -13.31 16.44 7.60
C VAL A 85 -13.68 17.32 8.80
N THR A 86 -14.01 18.58 8.52
CA THR A 86 -14.26 19.58 9.56
C THR A 86 -15.23 20.64 9.07
N THR A 87 -15.84 21.38 9.99
CA THR A 87 -16.61 22.61 9.72
C THR A 87 -15.82 23.87 10.06
N PHE A 88 -14.55 23.74 10.47
CA PHE A 88 -13.65 24.86 10.73
C PHE A 88 -12.99 25.35 9.44
N ALA A 89 -12.51 26.59 9.47
CA ALA A 89 -11.71 27.13 8.37
C ALA A 89 -10.38 26.37 8.26
N VAL A 90 -10.02 25.95 7.04
CA VAL A 90 -8.78 25.23 6.75
C VAL A 90 -7.86 26.12 5.93
N GLU A 91 -6.59 26.19 6.33
CA GLU A 91 -5.56 26.96 5.61
C GLU A 91 -4.88 26.11 4.54
N ARG A 92 -4.39 24.93 4.94
CA ARG A 92 -3.62 24.03 4.07
C ARG A 92 -3.77 22.57 4.51
N VAL A 93 -3.56 21.69 3.54
CA VAL A 93 -3.49 20.24 3.74
C VAL A 93 -2.14 19.78 3.22
N GLU A 94 -1.40 19.08 4.07
CA GLU A 94 -0.11 18.49 3.72
C GLU A 94 -0.21 16.97 3.71
N GLU A 95 0.55 16.36 2.82
CA GLU A 95 0.81 14.93 2.84
C GLU A 95 2.06 14.68 3.67
N LEU A 96 1.92 13.85 4.70
CA LEU A 96 3.02 13.32 5.49
C LEU A 96 3.44 11.96 4.94
N ASP A 97 4.59 11.47 5.43
CA ASP A 97 5.06 10.13 5.09
C ASP A 97 4.01 9.07 5.46
N PRO A 98 3.69 8.13 4.54
CA PRO A 98 2.77 7.05 4.81
C PRO A 98 3.19 6.23 6.04
N THR A 99 2.25 6.01 6.96
CA THR A 99 2.46 5.15 8.14
C THR A 99 2.62 3.68 7.77
N ARG A 100 2.15 3.28 6.58
CA ARG A 100 2.22 1.91 6.05
C ARG A 100 2.92 1.91 4.69
N GLN A 101 3.85 0.98 4.53
CA GLN A 101 4.38 0.63 3.22
C GLN A 101 3.46 -0.41 2.57
N PRO A 102 3.21 -0.32 1.26
CA PRO A 102 2.53 -1.41 0.56
C PRO A 102 3.35 -2.68 0.76
N GLU A 103 2.69 -3.76 1.19
CA GLU A 103 3.30 -5.08 1.20
C GLU A 103 3.75 -5.35 -0.24
N SER A 104 5.06 -5.53 -0.42
CA SER A 104 5.57 -5.92 -1.73
C SER A 104 5.06 -7.32 -1.99
N ASP A 105 4.22 -7.50 -3.01
CA ASP A 105 3.85 -8.81 -3.55
C ASP A 105 5.13 -9.49 -4.10
N ALA A 106 5.97 -10.02 -3.22
CA ALA A 106 7.18 -10.76 -3.54
C ALA A 106 6.92 -12.27 -3.71
N ASP A 107 5.71 -12.66 -4.10
CA ASP A 107 5.33 -14.06 -4.30
C ASP A 107 4.55 -14.25 -5.60
N ALA A 108 5.25 -14.01 -6.71
CA ALA A 108 4.82 -14.43 -8.05
C ALA A 108 6.03 -14.88 -8.87
N SER A 109 6.69 -15.96 -8.45
CA SER A 109 7.64 -16.72 -9.27
C SER A 109 7.81 -18.15 -8.77
N THR A 110 6.76 -18.97 -8.89
CA THR A 110 6.93 -20.41 -9.08
C THR A 110 6.54 -20.71 -10.52
N PRO A 111 7.49 -21.02 -11.42
CA PRO A 111 7.14 -21.61 -12.71
C PRO A 111 6.74 -23.07 -12.45
N ALA A 112 5.44 -23.33 -12.31
CA ALA A 112 4.89 -24.67 -12.36
C ALA A 112 4.59 -25.01 -13.83
N ASP A 113 5.63 -25.42 -14.57
CA ASP A 113 5.49 -26.17 -15.81
C ASP A 113 6.41 -27.39 -15.71
N ALA A 114 5.81 -28.52 -15.34
CA ALA A 114 6.36 -29.87 -15.52
C ALA A 114 5.21 -30.88 -15.38
N GLU A 115 4.58 -31.12 -16.52
CA GLU A 115 3.96 -32.36 -16.98
C GLU A 115 3.97 -33.57 -16.01
N GLU A 116 2.77 -34.07 -15.70
CA GLU A 116 2.50 -35.44 -15.22
C GLU A 116 3.04 -36.50 -16.23
N PRO A 117 3.45 -37.73 -15.82
CA PRO A 117 2.45 -38.67 -15.29
C PRO A 117 2.91 -39.63 -14.17
N ALA A 118 1.91 -40.05 -13.40
CA ALA A 118 1.77 -41.20 -12.49
C ALA A 118 2.94 -42.19 -12.27
N PRO A 119 3.23 -42.57 -11.01
CA PRO A 119 3.83 -43.86 -10.69
C PRO A 119 2.76 -44.89 -10.32
N GLY A 120 2.80 -46.03 -11.01
CA GLY A 120 2.11 -47.25 -10.62
C GLY A 120 2.86 -48.03 -9.53
N ASP A 121 2.10 -48.94 -8.93
CA ASP A 121 2.40 -49.92 -7.87
C ASP A 121 3.80 -50.57 -7.77
N ALA A 122 4.02 -51.12 -6.56
CA ALA A 122 5.01 -52.10 -6.09
C ALA A 122 6.26 -51.50 -5.42
N ASP A 123 6.85 -52.04 -4.36
CA ASP A 123 6.59 -53.10 -3.38
C ASP A 123 7.85 -53.11 -2.47
N GLU A 124 7.73 -53.59 -1.22
CA GLU A 124 8.85 -53.96 -0.31
C GLU A 124 9.84 -52.84 0.12
N GLY A 125 10.14 -52.58 1.40
CA GLY A 125 10.44 -53.52 2.48
C GLY A 125 11.94 -53.49 2.81
N GLN A 126 12.30 -52.75 3.88
CA GLN A 126 13.54 -52.84 4.70
C GLN A 126 14.88 -52.37 4.13
N SER A 127 15.48 -51.33 4.74
CA SER A 127 16.57 -51.51 5.72
C SER A 127 17.17 -50.17 6.15
N ASP A 128 17.31 -50.00 7.46
CA ASP A 128 18.12 -49.00 8.13
C ASP A 128 19.55 -48.95 7.58
N THR A 129 20.09 -47.74 7.41
CA THR A 129 21.54 -47.48 7.42
C THR A 129 21.75 -46.10 8.02
N ASP A 130 21.92 -46.07 9.35
CA ASP A 130 22.62 -45.00 10.06
C ASP A 130 23.96 -44.71 9.37
N GLN A 131 24.14 -43.51 8.82
CA GLN A 131 25.47 -42.91 8.70
C GLN A 131 25.36 -41.44 9.10
N GLU A 132 25.86 -41.20 10.31
CA GLU A 132 26.09 -39.92 10.95
C GLU A 132 27.00 -39.06 10.04
N GLU A 133 26.43 -38.10 9.31
CA GLU A 133 27.21 -37.02 8.71
C GLU A 133 27.79 -36.17 9.84
N SER A 134 29.08 -36.33 10.09
CA SER A 134 29.85 -35.53 11.05
C SER A 134 29.70 -34.05 10.71
N GLN A 135 29.35 -33.22 11.69
CA GLN A 135 29.26 -31.75 11.54
C GLN A 135 30.53 -31.12 10.94
N GLN A 136 31.65 -31.83 10.98
CA GLN A 136 32.92 -31.43 10.41
C GLN A 136 32.95 -31.50 8.86
N ASP A 137 32.27 -32.47 8.23
CA ASP A 137 32.17 -32.59 6.76
C ASP A 137 31.31 -31.48 6.17
N VAL A 138 30.22 -31.11 6.85
CA VAL A 138 29.32 -30.03 6.42
C VAL A 138 30.01 -28.66 6.43
N LEU A 139 30.95 -28.45 7.37
CA LEU A 139 31.73 -27.20 7.47
C LEU A 139 32.84 -27.10 6.41
N ASP A 140 33.42 -28.23 6.01
CA ASP A 140 34.45 -28.31 4.95
C ASP A 140 33.85 -27.91 3.58
N GLU A 141 32.64 -28.39 3.30
CA GLU A 141 31.89 -28.06 2.08
C GLU A 141 31.52 -26.57 2.00
N MET A 142 31.12 -25.96 3.12
CA MET A 142 30.76 -24.52 3.15
C MET A 142 31.97 -23.59 2.98
N THR A 143 33.16 -24.02 3.39
CA THR A 143 34.37 -23.17 3.38
C THR A 143 35.29 -23.46 2.19
N GLY A 144 35.05 -24.55 1.45
CA GLY A 144 35.84 -24.96 0.29
C GLY A 144 37.30 -25.23 0.63
N GLN A 145 37.59 -25.49 1.91
CA GLN A 145 38.94 -25.56 2.43
C GLN A 145 39.41 -27.01 2.48
N LEU A 146 39.88 -27.54 1.35
CA LEU A 146 40.48 -28.88 1.28
C LEU A 146 41.60 -29.03 2.34
N HIS A 147 41.32 -29.77 3.41
CA HIS A 147 42.30 -30.10 4.44
C HIS A 147 43.33 -31.09 3.86
N MET A 148 44.47 -30.57 3.42
CA MET A 148 45.59 -31.37 2.93
C MET A 148 46.59 -31.64 4.06
N PHE A 149 46.69 -32.94 4.42
CA PHE A 149 47.77 -33.66 5.11
C PHE A 149 47.62 -34.06 6.60
N ASP A 150 47.47 -35.38 6.76
CA ASP A 150 47.98 -36.36 7.75
C ASP A 150 49.01 -35.90 8.82
N GLU A 151 48.69 -36.16 10.10
CA GLU A 151 49.38 -37.09 11.03
C GLU A 151 48.45 -37.47 12.20
#